data_AF-A0A1M6M617-F1
#
_entry.id   AF-A0A1M6M617-F1
#
_cell.length_a   1.000
_cell.length_b   1.000
_cell.length_c   1.000
_cell.angle_alpha   90.00
_cell.angle_beta   90.00
_cell.angle_gamma   90.00
#
_symmetry.space_group_name_H-M   'P 1'
#
loop_
_entity.id
_entity.type
_entity.pdbx_description
1 polymer ?
#
loop_
_entity_poly.entity_id
_entity_poly.type
_entity_poly.pdbx_seq_one_letter_code
_entity_poly.pdbx_strand_id
1 'polypeptide(L)'
;MKKYTLLFLASMLVFVSGCGKDEFPPLDPAKSRVYSLSPVANSKISGTVTFTKNDDGTTTVLIELSGSSTDVHPAFIRLGKTGSNGEIVITLEPIDCDCESGISIVKTLDDGTPITFDELVKYEAYITIHQNKDHLEVIILQGNIGNSSN
;
A
#
# COMPACT_ATOMS: atom_id res chain seq x y z
N MET A 1 -1.51 9.00 -63.30
CA MET A 1 -1.77 10.33 -62.68
C MET A 1 -3.03 10.17 -61.85
N LYS A 2 -3.17 10.42 -60.55
CA LYS A 2 -2.42 11.09 -59.48
C LYS A 2 -2.92 10.41 -58.18
N LYS A 3 -2.00 9.91 -57.35
CA LYS A 3 -1.64 10.42 -56.01
C LYS A 3 -2.64 10.04 -54.90
N TYR A 4 -2.24 9.03 -54.12
CA TYR A 4 -2.76 8.72 -52.79
C TYR A 4 -2.42 9.87 -51.84
N THR A 5 -3.44 10.47 -51.22
CA THR A 5 -3.25 11.53 -50.23
C THR A 5 -3.07 10.91 -48.84
N LEU A 6 -1.97 11.33 -48.22
CA LEU A 6 -1.43 11.02 -46.91
C LEU A 6 -2.44 10.92 -45.76
N LEU A 7 -2.23 9.84 -45.00
CA LEU A 7 -2.39 9.71 -43.56
C LEU A 7 -1.70 10.91 -42.84
N PHE A 8 -2.40 11.59 -41.93
CA PHE A 8 -1.75 12.36 -40.86
C PHE A 8 -2.38 11.94 -39.53
N LEU A 9 -1.61 11.16 -38.77
CA LEU A 9 -1.81 10.87 -37.37
C LEU A 9 -1.95 12.20 -36.60
N ALA A 10 -3.14 12.47 -36.08
CA ALA A 10 -3.28 13.35 -34.92
C ALA A 10 -3.02 12.49 -33.69
N SER A 11 -1.74 12.40 -33.32
CA SER A 11 -1.31 12.06 -31.97
C SER A 11 -1.99 13.02 -31.00
N MET A 12 -2.93 12.50 -30.22
CA MET A 12 -3.32 13.11 -28.95
C MET A 12 -3.13 12.05 -27.88
N LEU A 13 -1.86 11.76 -27.60
CA LEU A 13 -1.44 11.13 -26.35
C LEU A 13 -1.72 12.12 -25.22
N VAL A 14 -2.96 12.11 -24.74
CA VAL A 14 -3.26 12.64 -23.42
C VAL A 14 -3.00 11.50 -22.45
N PHE A 15 -1.76 11.37 -21.99
CA PHE A 15 -1.51 10.69 -20.72
C PHE A 15 -2.07 11.58 -19.62
N VAL A 16 -3.36 11.39 -19.32
CA VAL A 16 -3.89 11.84 -18.04
C VAL A 16 -3.40 10.80 -17.04
N SER A 17 -2.19 10.98 -16.50
CA SER A 17 -1.82 10.40 -15.21
C SER A 17 -2.60 11.16 -14.14
N GLY A 18 -3.91 10.99 -14.13
CA GLY A 18 -4.74 11.34 -12.99
C GLY A 18 -4.67 10.15 -12.05
N CYS A 19 -4.46 10.39 -10.75
CA CYS A 19 -4.73 9.39 -9.73
C CYS A 19 -6.18 8.94 -9.93
N GLY A 20 -6.36 7.85 -10.67
CA GLY A 20 -7.63 7.16 -10.76
C GLY A 20 -7.91 6.72 -9.35
N LYS A 21 -8.86 7.37 -8.67
CA LYS A 21 -9.59 6.70 -7.62
C LYS A 21 -10.43 5.66 -8.34
N ASP A 22 -9.77 4.59 -8.79
CA ASP A 22 -10.40 3.49 -9.48
C ASP A 22 -11.49 2.99 -8.54
N GLU A 23 -12.74 2.98 -9.01
CA GLU A 23 -13.84 2.37 -8.26
C GLU A 23 -13.50 0.88 -8.13
N PHE A 24 -12.83 0.52 -7.03
CA PHE A 24 -12.43 -0.85 -6.79
C PHE A 24 -13.70 -1.71 -6.78
N PRO A 25 -13.74 -2.81 -7.57
CA PRO A 25 -14.86 -3.73 -7.54
C PRO A 25 -15.09 -4.22 -6.10
N PRO A 26 -16.32 -4.67 -5.76
CA PRO A 26 -16.63 -5.19 -4.44
C PRO A 26 -15.55 -6.18 -4.00
N LEU A 27 -14.91 -5.89 -2.87
CA LEU A 27 -13.84 -6.70 -2.32
C LEU A 27 -14.36 -8.12 -2.05
N ASP A 28 -13.77 -9.11 -2.72
CA ASP A 28 -14.06 -10.52 -2.46
C ASP A 28 -13.43 -10.91 -1.12
N PRO A 29 -14.22 -11.21 -0.07
CA PRO A 29 -13.68 -11.58 1.23
C PRO A 29 -12.90 -12.91 1.20
N ALA A 30 -12.94 -13.70 0.13
CA ALA A 30 -12.03 -14.83 -0.05
C ALA A 30 -10.63 -14.40 -0.54
N LYS A 31 -10.53 -13.26 -1.21
CA LYS A 31 -9.29 -12.74 -1.81
C LYS A 31 -8.80 -11.44 -1.22
N SER A 32 -9.49 -10.84 -0.24
CA SER A 32 -9.04 -9.58 0.36
C SER A 32 -9.19 -9.51 1.88
N ARG A 33 -8.32 -8.77 2.54
CA ARG A 33 -8.45 -8.37 3.96
C ARG A 33 -8.17 -6.88 4.10
N VAL A 34 -8.95 -6.22 4.94
CA VAL A 34 -8.82 -4.78 5.20
C VAL A 34 -8.51 -4.58 6.68
N TYR A 35 -7.54 -3.71 6.96
CA TYR A 35 -7.12 -3.34 8.32
C TYR A 35 -7.11 -1.82 8.45
N SER A 36 -7.65 -1.31 9.55
CA SER A 36 -7.64 0.13 9.85
C SER A 36 -6.33 0.55 10.49
N LEU A 37 -5.82 1.71 10.09
CA LEU A 37 -4.66 2.35 10.69
C LEU A 37 -5.11 3.50 11.59
N SER A 38 -4.60 3.50 12.81
CA SER A 38 -4.89 4.51 13.81
C SER A 38 -3.72 5.47 14.01
N PRO A 39 -4.00 6.75 14.29
CA PRO A 39 -2.98 7.71 14.71
C PRO A 39 -2.19 7.20 15.92
N VAL A 40 -0.87 7.40 15.91
CA VAL A 40 -0.04 7.23 17.11
C VAL A 40 -0.05 8.49 17.99
N ALA A 41 -0.31 9.66 17.40
CA ALA A 41 -0.45 10.95 18.07
C ALA A 41 -1.85 11.56 17.83
N ASN A 42 -2.13 12.72 18.41
CA ASN A 42 -3.41 13.44 18.24
C ASN A 42 -3.55 14.10 16.85
N SER A 43 -3.23 13.38 15.77
CA SER A 43 -3.38 13.85 14.40
C SER A 43 -4.78 13.50 13.86
N LYS A 44 -5.23 14.25 12.85
CA LYS A 44 -6.46 13.95 12.09
C LYS A 44 -6.21 12.99 10.93
N ILE A 45 -5.04 12.34 10.92
CA ILE A 45 -4.63 11.44 9.84
C ILE A 45 -5.26 10.07 10.11
N SER A 46 -5.80 9.43 9.10
CA SER A 46 -6.26 8.04 9.19
C SER A 46 -5.80 7.27 7.97
N GLY A 47 -5.92 5.96 8.00
CA GLY A 47 -5.65 5.16 6.81
C GLY A 47 -6.22 3.76 6.89
N THR A 48 -6.15 3.08 5.76
CA THR A 48 -6.54 1.68 5.58
C THR A 48 -5.46 0.95 4.83
N VAL A 49 -5.32 -0.34 5.14
CA VAL A 49 -4.47 -1.26 4.40
C VAL A 49 -5.34 -2.38 3.88
N THR A 50 -5.29 -2.60 2.57
CA THR A 50 -6.00 -3.66 1.88
C THR A 50 -4.98 -4.64 1.32
N PHE A 51 -5.05 -5.89 1.77
CA PHE A 51 -4.33 -7.00 1.16
C PHE A 51 -5.25 -7.67 0.14
N THR A 52 -4.76 -7.89 -1.07
CA THR A 52 -5.48 -8.56 -2.17
C THR A 52 -4.64 -9.70 -2.73
N LYS A 53 -5.21 -10.91 -2.73
CA LYS A 53 -4.60 -12.11 -3.32
C LYS A 53 -4.65 -12.03 -4.84
N ASN A 54 -3.49 -12.11 -5.48
CA ASN A 54 -3.37 -12.18 -6.93
C ASN A 54 -3.36 -13.64 -7.41
N ASP A 55 -3.78 -13.87 -8.65
CA ASP A 55 -3.83 -15.22 -9.24
C ASP A 55 -2.42 -15.79 -9.52
N ASP A 56 -1.38 -14.95 -9.54
CA ASP A 56 0.03 -15.36 -9.67
C ASP A 56 0.69 -15.77 -8.33
N GLY A 57 -0.09 -15.77 -7.24
CA GLY A 57 0.35 -16.14 -5.90
C GLY A 57 0.98 -14.99 -5.09
N THR A 58 1.09 -13.78 -5.66
CA THR A 58 1.52 -12.59 -4.91
C THR A 58 0.36 -11.95 -4.13
N THR A 59 0.70 -11.05 -3.22
CA THR A 59 -0.27 -10.21 -2.50
C THR A 59 -0.04 -8.75 -2.85
N THR A 60 -1.06 -8.08 -3.38
CA THR A 60 -1.06 -6.62 -3.48
C THR A 60 -1.40 -6.03 -2.12
N VAL A 61 -0.55 -5.13 -1.65
CA VAL A 61 -0.78 -4.32 -0.45
C VAL A 61 -1.04 -2.90 -0.89
N LEU A 62 -2.30 -2.47 -0.76
CA LEU A 62 -2.71 -1.09 -0.99
C LEU A 62 -2.84 -0.39 0.36
N ILE A 63 -2.15 0.74 0.51
CA ILE A 63 -2.29 1.64 1.65
C ILE A 63 -2.96 2.90 1.14
N GLU A 64 -4.02 3.34 1.82
CA GLU A 64 -4.72 4.59 1.55
C GLU A 64 -4.70 5.43 2.81
N LEU A 65 -4.29 6.68 2.68
CA LEU A 65 -4.25 7.67 3.75
C LEU A 65 -5.34 8.71 3.53
N SER A 66 -5.78 9.33 4.61
CA SER A 66 -6.69 10.46 4.57
C SER A 66 -6.24 11.53 5.54
N GLY A 67 -6.12 12.76 5.04
CA GLY A 67 -5.72 13.92 5.83
C GLY A 67 -4.22 13.97 6.12
N SER A 68 -3.40 13.28 5.31
CA SER A 68 -1.94 13.29 5.44
C SER A 68 -1.31 14.58 4.90
N SER A 69 -0.02 14.78 5.19
CA SER A 69 0.77 15.85 4.56
C SER A 69 1.18 15.48 3.13
N THR A 70 1.81 16.41 2.42
CA THR A 70 2.43 16.18 1.10
C THR A 70 3.82 15.52 1.23
N ASP A 71 4.09 14.79 2.30
CA ASP A 71 5.38 14.14 2.55
C ASP A 71 5.35 12.67 2.09
N VAL A 72 6.45 12.18 1.52
CA VAL A 72 6.56 10.75 1.15
C VAL A 72 6.70 9.94 2.43
N HIS A 73 5.76 9.02 2.67
CA HIS A 73 5.68 8.28 3.93
C HIS A 73 6.19 6.84 3.77
N PRO A 74 7.33 6.48 4.39
CA PRO A 74 7.80 5.10 4.44
C PRO A 74 6.84 4.20 5.23
N ALA A 75 6.64 2.97 4.78
CA ALA A 75 5.76 2.00 5.40
C ALA A 75 6.45 0.65 5.60
N PHE A 76 6.21 0.02 6.76
CA PHE A 76 6.82 -1.26 7.11
C PHE A 76 5.81 -2.18 7.79
N ILE A 77 5.85 -3.46 7.46
CA ILE A 77 5.22 -4.51 8.27
C ILE A 77 6.26 -5.03 9.25
N ARG A 78 5.87 -5.11 10.51
CA ARG A 78 6.70 -5.49 11.65
C ARG A 78 6.12 -6.68 12.38
N LEU A 79 6.98 -7.52 12.95
CA LEU A 79 6.57 -8.69 13.73
C LEU A 79 5.88 -8.27 15.04
N GLY A 80 4.84 -8.99 15.44
CA GLY A 80 4.14 -8.80 16.72
C GLY A 80 2.93 -7.86 16.64
N LYS A 81 2.77 -7.02 17.66
CA LYS A 81 1.63 -6.11 17.84
C LYS A 81 2.07 -4.65 17.91
N THR A 82 1.17 -3.72 17.65
CA THR A 82 1.43 -2.29 17.85
C THR A 82 2.01 -2.01 19.24
N GLY A 83 3.02 -1.14 19.30
CA GLY A 83 3.77 -0.85 20.53
C GLY A 83 4.86 -1.86 20.91
N SER A 84 5.00 -3.00 20.22
CA SER A 84 6.00 -4.04 20.57
C SER A 84 7.40 -3.85 19.98
N ASN A 85 7.71 -2.74 19.31
CA ASN A 85 9.02 -2.48 18.67
C ASN A 85 9.60 -3.68 17.90
N GLY A 86 8.72 -4.39 17.19
CA GLY A 86 9.10 -5.57 16.41
C GLY A 86 10.04 -5.25 15.26
N GLU A 87 10.79 -6.27 14.86
CA GLU A 87 11.63 -6.26 13.67
C GLU A 87 10.80 -6.02 12.41
N ILE A 88 11.38 -5.32 11.43
CA ILE A 88 10.79 -5.13 10.10
C ILE A 88 10.91 -6.43 9.32
N VAL A 89 9.78 -6.96 8.88
CA VAL A 89 9.71 -8.21 8.11
C VAL A 89 9.40 -7.97 6.63
N ILE A 90 8.73 -6.85 6.31
CA ILE A 90 8.46 -6.42 4.93
C ILE A 90 8.63 -4.90 4.86
N THR A 91 9.48 -4.44 3.96
CA THR A 91 9.57 -3.05 3.54
C THR A 91 8.62 -2.82 2.38
N LEU A 92 7.71 -1.86 2.53
CA LEU A 92 6.73 -1.52 1.50
C LEU A 92 7.21 -0.30 0.70
N GLU A 93 6.69 -0.18 -0.51
CA GLU A 93 6.85 1.04 -1.32
C GLU A 93 6.32 2.24 -0.52
N PRO A 94 7.09 3.33 -0.42
CA PRO A 94 6.63 4.54 0.26
C PRO A 94 5.34 5.07 -0.35
N ILE A 95 4.46 5.60 0.50
CA ILE A 95 3.23 6.25 0.05
C ILE A 95 3.59 7.60 -0.58
N ASP A 96 3.28 7.73 -1.86
CA ASP A 96 3.40 8.99 -2.59
C ASP A 96 2.15 9.86 -2.38
N CYS A 97 2.38 11.13 -2.16
CA CYS A 97 1.45 12.05 -1.52
C CYS A 97 0.43 12.60 -2.50
N ASP A 98 0.75 12.67 -3.79
CA ASP A 98 -0.17 13.16 -4.82
C ASP A 98 -1.43 12.28 -4.93
N CYS A 99 -1.32 10.99 -4.59
CA CYS A 99 -2.43 10.05 -4.61
C CYS A 99 -2.94 9.64 -3.22
N GLU A 100 -2.34 10.14 -2.13
CA GLU A 100 -2.56 9.69 -0.75
C GLU A 100 -2.56 8.16 -0.60
N SER A 101 -1.83 7.45 -1.46
CA SER A 101 -1.86 5.98 -1.53
C SER A 101 -0.56 5.39 -2.03
N GLY A 102 -0.27 4.17 -1.59
CA GLY A 102 0.92 3.41 -1.96
C GLY A 102 0.54 1.97 -2.27
N ILE A 103 1.17 1.38 -3.30
CA ILE A 103 0.93 0.00 -3.72
C ILE A 103 2.25 -0.77 -3.67
N SER A 104 2.24 -1.90 -2.98
CA SER A 104 3.37 -2.85 -2.96
C SER A 104 2.90 -4.24 -3.40
N ILE A 105 3.77 -4.97 -4.08
CA ILE A 105 3.53 -6.38 -4.44
C ILE A 105 4.44 -7.25 -3.56
N VAL A 106 3.83 -8.03 -2.67
CA VAL A 106 4.53 -8.89 -1.72
C VAL A 106 4.51 -10.33 -2.22
N LYS A 107 5.70 -10.95 -2.21
CA LYS A 107 5.92 -12.37 -2.49
C LYS A 107 6.85 -13.03 -1.48
N THR A 108 7.73 -12.24 -0.87
CA THR A 108 8.71 -12.67 0.12
C THR A 108 8.73 -11.67 1.27
N LEU A 109 9.23 -12.11 2.42
CA LEU A 109 9.77 -11.25 3.46
C LEU A 109 11.08 -10.61 2.99
N ASP A 110 11.56 -9.61 3.73
CA ASP A 110 12.82 -8.90 3.44
C ASP A 110 14.05 -9.82 3.51
N ASP A 111 13.96 -10.94 4.24
CA ASP A 111 15.01 -11.97 4.31
C ASP A 111 15.00 -12.96 3.13
N GLY A 112 14.05 -12.80 2.20
CA GLY A 112 13.86 -13.66 1.03
C GLY A 112 12.97 -14.88 1.26
N THR A 113 12.46 -15.10 2.48
CA THR A 113 11.51 -16.18 2.78
C THR A 113 10.20 -15.95 2.02
N PRO A 114 9.73 -16.91 1.19
CA PRO A 114 8.44 -16.78 0.51
C PRO A 114 7.28 -16.67 1.50
N ILE A 115 6.30 -15.82 1.18
CA ILE A 115 5.07 -15.69 1.96
C ILE A 115 3.86 -15.56 1.03
N THR A 116 2.85 -16.38 1.27
CA THR A 116 1.58 -16.35 0.54
C THR A 116 0.59 -15.38 1.18
N PHE A 117 -0.47 -15.00 0.45
CA PHE A 117 -1.59 -14.26 1.03
C PHE A 117 -2.16 -14.93 2.28
N ASP A 118 -2.41 -16.24 2.21
CA ASP A 118 -3.07 -17.00 3.28
C ASP A 118 -2.22 -17.08 4.56
N GLU A 119 -0.89 -17.00 4.41
CA GLU A 119 0.07 -16.88 5.52
C GLU A 119 0.14 -15.44 6.03
N LEU A 120 0.25 -14.46 5.13
CA LEU A 120 0.36 -13.03 5.50
C LEU A 120 -0.86 -12.56 6.30
N VAL A 121 -2.08 -12.99 5.92
CA VAL A 121 -3.32 -12.64 6.64
C VAL A 121 -3.50 -13.38 7.96
N LYS A 122 -2.58 -14.29 8.31
CA LYS A 122 -2.49 -14.98 9.61
C LYS A 122 -1.18 -14.65 10.31
N TYR A 123 -0.34 -13.80 9.75
CA TYR A 123 0.94 -13.45 10.34
C TYR A 123 0.71 -12.59 11.58
N GLU A 124 1.45 -12.84 12.65
CA GLU A 124 1.37 -12.02 13.86
C GLU A 124 2.22 -10.76 13.62
N ALA A 125 1.59 -9.71 13.09
CA ALA A 125 2.28 -8.51 12.67
C ALA A 125 1.44 -7.25 12.80
N TYR A 126 2.10 -6.11 12.67
CA TYR A 126 1.48 -4.80 12.60
C TYR A 126 2.21 -3.96 11.55
N ILE A 127 1.52 -2.96 11.01
CA ILE A 127 2.09 -2.03 10.05
C ILE A 127 2.35 -0.68 10.72
N THR A 128 3.41 -0.01 10.30
CA THR A 128 3.78 1.35 10.73
C THR A 128 4.01 2.25 9.53
N ILE A 129 3.43 3.44 9.56
CA ILE A 129 3.65 4.51 8.58
C ILE A 129 4.44 5.61 9.27
N HIS A 130 5.53 6.05 8.63
CA HIS A 130 6.49 7.00 9.18
C HIS A 130 6.32 8.39 8.58
N GLN A 131 6.71 9.42 9.33
CA GLN A 131 6.51 10.81 8.94
C GLN A 131 7.17 11.12 7.59
N ASN A 132 8.44 10.80 7.41
CA ASN A 132 9.14 10.86 6.13
C ASN A 132 10.49 10.10 6.22
N LYS A 133 11.24 10.07 5.12
CA LYS A 133 12.54 9.40 5.02
C LYS A 133 13.61 9.94 5.99
N ASP A 134 13.51 11.19 6.40
CA ASP A 134 14.47 11.85 7.30
C ASP A 134 14.07 11.69 8.77
N HIS A 135 12.83 11.27 9.03
CA HIS A 135 12.22 11.08 10.35
C HIS A 135 11.56 9.69 10.49
N LEU A 136 12.36 8.63 10.26
CA LEU A 136 11.92 7.24 10.39
C LEU A 136 11.63 6.82 11.84
N GLU A 137 12.03 7.59 12.84
CA GLU A 137 11.67 7.36 14.24
C GLU A 137 10.25 7.81 14.57
N VAL A 138 9.67 8.70 13.75
CA VAL A 138 8.34 9.29 13.98
C VAL A 138 7.29 8.46 13.24
N ILE A 139 6.58 7.60 13.98
CA ILE A 139 5.44 6.84 13.46
C ILE A 139 4.19 7.72 13.53
N ILE A 140 3.52 7.93 12.40
CA ILE A 140 2.31 8.75 12.29
C ILE A 140 1.01 7.90 12.34
N LEU A 141 1.06 6.69 11.78
CA LEU A 141 -0.03 5.73 11.81
C LEU A 141 0.50 4.33 12.11
N GLN A 142 -0.31 3.51 12.77
CA GLN A 142 -0.04 2.10 12.94
C GLN A 142 -1.33 1.29 12.99
N GLY A 143 -1.25 0.00 12.67
CA GLY A 143 -2.40 -0.90 12.75
C GLY A 143 -1.96 -2.35 12.89
N ASN A 144 -2.63 -3.10 13.76
CA ASN A 144 -2.43 -4.54 13.82
C ASN A 144 -3.00 -5.20 12.56
N ILE A 145 -2.32 -6.22 12.05
CA ILE A 145 -2.75 -7.01 10.90
C ILE A 145 -2.71 -8.51 11.26
N GLY A 146 -3.28 -9.35 10.38
CA GLY A 146 -3.27 -10.79 10.54
C GLY A 146 -3.75 -11.26 11.92
N ASN A 147 -2.99 -12.10 12.60
CA ASN A 147 -3.38 -12.62 13.92
C ASN A 147 -3.33 -11.56 15.04
N SER A 148 -2.68 -10.42 14.79
CA SER A 148 -2.62 -9.32 15.75
C SER A 148 -3.87 -8.44 15.74
N SER A 149 -4.68 -8.50 14.68
CA SER A 149 -5.84 -7.61 14.49
C SER A 149 -7.14 -8.10 15.15
N ASN A 150 -7.07 -9.19 15.93
CA ASN A 150 -8.21 -9.79 16.64
C ASN A 150 -8.54 -9.06 17.94
#